data_AF-A0A7C1URG3-F1
#
_entry.id   AF-A0A7C1URG3-F1
#
_cell.length_a   1.000
_cell.length_b   1.000
_cell.length_c   1.000
_cell.angle_alpha   90.00
_cell.angle_beta   90.00
_cell.angle_gamma   90.00
#
_symmetry.space_group_name_H-M   'P 1'
#
loop_
_entity.id
_entity.type
_entity.pdbx_description
1 polymer ?
#
loop_
_entity_poly.entity_id
_entity_poly.type
_entity_poly.pdbx_seq_one_letter_code
_entity_poly.pdbx_strand_id
1 'polypeptide(L)'
;MSGTQNRTATLKSIRNDLTPLRAVLDQALNDDLIDRNPLDKIKVSKLVSRKQAKTDYMVDPFSNDEIKAVLAVAKEYDPRIRNLLQFAFYTGLRTSELFGLK
;
A
#
# COMPACT_ATOMS: atom_id res chain seq x y z
N MET A 1 22.60 -2.27 26.35
CA MET A 1 22.71 -1.50 25.08
C MET A 1 21.51 -1.87 24.21
N SER A 2 20.39 -1.16 24.33
CA SER A 2 19.25 -1.39 23.43
C SER A 2 19.40 -0.43 22.26
N GLY A 3 19.92 -0.96 21.14
CA GLY A 3 20.05 -0.21 19.89
C GLY A 3 18.67 0.04 19.31
N THR A 4 18.00 1.11 19.73
CA THR A 4 16.85 1.65 18.99
C THR A 4 17.38 2.19 17.67
N GLN A 5 17.41 1.32 16.66
CA GLN A 5 17.66 1.70 15.28
C GLN A 5 16.59 2.74 14.90
N ASN A 6 17.03 3.98 14.70
CA ASN A 6 16.15 5.08 14.34
C ASN A 6 15.77 4.90 12.86
N ARG A 7 14.81 4.01 12.59
CA ARG A 7 14.26 3.80 11.25
C ARG A 7 13.45 5.04 10.87
N THR A 8 13.87 5.75 9.83
CA THR A 8 13.04 6.77 9.16
C THR A 8 11.94 6.06 8.37
N ALA A 9 10.94 5.52 9.08
CA ALA A 9 9.81 4.81 8.49
C ALA A 9 8.55 5.68 8.55
N THR A 10 7.74 5.65 7.50
CA THR A 10 6.42 6.31 7.53
C THR A 10 5.47 5.58 8.46
N LEU A 11 4.43 6.26 8.96
CA LEU A 11 3.35 5.61 9.70
C LEU A 11 2.73 4.42 8.95
N LYS A 12 2.66 4.52 7.61
CA LYS A 12 2.15 3.44 6.76
C LYS A 12 3.08 2.22 6.83
N SER A 13 4.40 2.43 6.70
CA SER A 13 5.40 1.37 6.81
C SER A 13 5.31 0.66 8.17
N ILE A 14 5.26 1.42 9.27
CA ILE A 14 5.16 0.85 10.62
C ILE A 14 3.86 0.05 10.79
N ARG A 15 2.73 0.55 10.29
CA ARG A 15 1.45 -0.19 10.33
C ARG A 15 1.50 -1.48 9.51
N ASN A 16 2.13 -1.44 8.33
CA ASN A 16 2.28 -2.61 7.48
C ASN A 16 3.13 -3.70 8.16
N ASP A 17 4.17 -3.32 8.90
CA ASP A 17 4.99 -4.25 9.69
C ASP A 17 4.21 -4.81 10.90
N LEU A 18 3.44 -3.97 11.60
CA LEU A 18 2.72 -4.37 12.80
C LEU A 18 1.47 -5.21 12.54
N THR A 19 0.83 -5.08 11.38
CA THR A 19 -0.40 -5.82 11.03
C THR A 19 -0.20 -7.35 11.08
N PRO A 20 0.78 -7.94 10.36
CA PRO A 20 1.02 -9.38 10.43
C PRO A 20 1.52 -9.82 11.80
N LEU A 21 2.36 -9.01 12.47
CA LEU A 21 2.86 -9.34 13.82
C LEU A 21 1.71 -9.44 14.83
N ARG A 22 0.73 -8.54 14.73
CA ARG A 22 -0.46 -8.57 15.58
C ARG A 22 -1.30 -9.83 15.32
N ALA A 23 -1.49 -10.21 14.07
CA ALA A 23 -2.21 -11.43 13.72
C ALA A 23 -1.54 -12.70 14.33
N VAL A 24 -0.21 -12.80 14.26
CA VAL A 24 0.53 -13.94 14.84
C VAL A 24 0.40 -13.95 16.38
N LEU A 25 0.51 -12.80 17.03
CA LEU A 25 0.39 -12.71 18.49
C LEU A 25 -1.04 -12.93 18.98
N ASP A 26 -2.04 -12.50 18.23
CA ASP A 26 -3.45 -12.79 18.51
C ASP A 26 -3.72 -14.30 18.36
N GLN A 27 -3.12 -14.96 17.37
CA GLN A 27 -3.20 -16.41 17.24
C GLN A 27 -2.53 -17.11 18.43
N ALA A 28 -1.31 -16.70 18.81
CA ALA A 28 -0.61 -17.27 19.97
C ALA A 28 -1.37 -17.07 21.29
N LEU A 29 -2.11 -15.95 21.43
CA LEU A 29 -2.99 -15.71 22.56
C LEU A 29 -4.20 -16.65 22.55
N ASN A 30 -4.82 -16.88 21.39
CA ASN A 30 -5.94 -17.82 21.24
C ASN A 30 -5.52 -19.28 21.46
N ASP A 31 -4.27 -19.60 21.15
CA ASP A 31 -3.66 -20.92 21.38
C ASP A 31 -3.15 -21.08 22.83
N ASP A 32 -3.43 -20.11 23.72
CA ASP A 32 -2.99 -20.06 25.12
C ASP A 32 -1.45 -20.16 25.31
N LEU A 33 -0.67 -19.82 24.27
CA LEU A 33 0.81 -19.81 24.34
C LEU A 33 1.34 -18.57 25.07
N ILE A 34 0.55 -17.51 25.13
CA ILE A 34 0.85 -16.27 25.86
C ILE A 34 -0.41 -15.78 26.58
N ASP A 35 -0.25 -15.17 27.76
CA ASP A 35 -1.40 -14.67 28.54
C ASP A 35 -1.95 -13.32 28.04
N ARG A 36 -1.15 -12.60 27.23
CA ARG A 36 -1.49 -11.24 26.78
C ARG A 36 -0.73 -10.84 25.52
N ASN A 37 -1.39 -10.14 24.61
CA ASN A 37 -0.73 -9.57 23.44
C ASN A 37 0.05 -8.29 23.83
N PRO A 38 1.40 -8.26 23.69
CA PRO A 38 2.20 -7.08 24.05
C PRO A 38 1.90 -5.85 23.18
N LEU A 39 1.32 -6.03 21.99
CA LEU A 39 1.01 -4.94 21.07
C LEU A 39 -0.26 -4.17 21.44
N ASP A 40 -1.11 -4.68 22.34
CA ASP A 40 -2.36 -4.01 22.76
C ASP A 40 -2.13 -2.65 23.42
N LYS A 41 -0.96 -2.48 24.06
CA LYS A 41 -0.59 -1.24 24.73
C LYS A 41 0.06 -0.22 23.77
N ILE A 42 0.40 -0.63 22.55
CA ILE A 42 1.15 0.20 21.61
C ILE A 42 0.17 1.00 20.74
N LYS A 43 0.06 2.29 21.04
CA LYS A 43 -0.65 3.24 20.16
C LYS A 43 0.28 3.67 19.04
N VAL A 44 0.19 3.01 17.88
CA VAL A 44 1.02 3.30 16.68
C VAL A 44 0.98 4.78 16.27
N SER A 45 -0.17 5.45 16.48
CA SER A 45 -0.33 6.89 16.23
C SER A 45 0.52 7.80 17.14
N LYS A 46 1.05 7.28 18.24
CA LYS A 46 1.99 7.99 19.14
C LYS A 46 3.46 7.76 18.78
N LEU A 47 3.76 6.84 17.86
CA LEU A 47 5.14 6.50 17.47
C LEU A 47 5.74 7.47 16.45
N VAL A 48 4.90 8.27 15.78
CA VAL A 48 5.34 9.22 14.76
C VAL A 48 4.76 10.59 15.05
N SER A 49 5.56 11.63 14.88
CA SER A 49 5.13 13.01 15.11
C SER A 49 4.00 13.40 14.15
N ARG A 50 2.95 14.08 14.64
CA ARG A 50 1.82 14.56 13.81
C ARG A 50 2.27 15.46 12.64
N LYS A 51 3.45 16.09 12.75
CA LYS A 51 4.03 16.93 11.68
C LYS A 51 4.43 16.12 10.44
N GLN A 52 4.81 14.86 10.58
CA GLN A 52 5.14 13.97 9.46
C GLN A 52 3.89 13.29 8.83
N ALA A 53 2.71 13.46 9.44
CA ALA A 53 1.47 12.83 9.01
C ALA A 53 0.62 13.70 8.07
N LYS A 54 0.92 15.00 7.96
CA LYS A 54 0.26 15.89 6.98
C LYS A 54 1.06 15.87 5.69
N THR A 55 0.41 15.44 4.62
CA THR A 55 0.95 15.51 3.25
C THR A 55 0.12 16.54 2.49
N ASP A 56 0.74 17.52 1.85
CA ASP A 56 0.07 18.44 0.92
C ASP A 56 -0.23 17.78 -0.45
N TYR A 57 -0.45 16.47 -0.42
CA TYR A 57 -0.65 15.66 -1.62
C TYR A 57 -2.01 15.99 -2.23
N MET A 58 -1.98 16.55 -3.44
CA MET A 58 -3.14 16.65 -4.32
C MET A 58 -3.08 15.55 -5.38
N VAL A 59 -4.22 14.92 -5.64
CA VAL A 59 -4.35 13.94 -6.73
C VAL A 59 -4.33 14.71 -8.06
N ASP A 60 -3.43 14.33 -8.94
CA ASP A 60 -3.30 14.86 -10.30
C ASP A 60 -3.60 13.74 -11.31
N PRO A 61 -4.86 13.60 -11.75
CA PRO A 61 -5.26 12.55 -12.68
C PRO A 61 -4.91 12.92 -14.13
N PHE A 62 -4.59 11.91 -14.95
CA PHE A 62 -4.38 12.14 -16.38
C PHE A 62 -5.64 12.69 -17.06
N SER A 63 -5.42 13.65 -17.95
CA SER A 63 -6.40 14.13 -18.90
C SER A 63 -6.66 13.12 -20.01
N ASN A 64 -7.77 13.30 -20.73
CA ASN A 64 -8.10 12.44 -21.87
C ASN A 64 -7.04 12.48 -22.98
N ASP A 65 -6.37 13.61 -23.19
CA ASP A 65 -5.36 13.73 -24.23
C ASP A 65 -4.03 13.06 -23.83
N GLU A 66 -3.65 13.13 -22.55
CA GLU A 66 -2.52 12.36 -22.02
C GLU A 66 -2.77 10.85 -22.10
N ILE A 67 -3.99 10.40 -21.77
CA ILE A 67 -4.37 8.98 -21.92
C ILE A 67 -4.22 8.55 -23.39
N LYS A 68 -4.70 9.34 -24.35
CA LYS A 68 -4.54 9.03 -25.78
C LYS A 68 -3.06 8.95 -26.18
N ALA A 69 -2.23 9.87 -25.70
CA ALA A 69 -0.80 9.86 -25.97
C ALA A 69 -0.11 8.60 -25.42
N VAL A 70 -0.42 8.22 -24.18
CA VAL A 70 0.07 6.98 -23.55
C VAL A 70 -0.35 5.75 -24.37
N LEU A 71 -1.60 5.68 -24.81
CA LEU A 71 -2.10 4.56 -25.62
C LEU A 71 -1.51 4.51 -27.03
N ALA A 72 -1.06 5.63 -27.59
CA ALA A 72 -0.34 5.67 -28.86
C ALA A 72 1.05 5.05 -28.71
N VAL A 73 1.84 5.51 -27.73
CA VAL A 73 3.17 4.97 -27.43
C VAL A 73 3.10 3.49 -27.06
N ALA A 74 2.12 3.09 -26.24
CA ALA A 74 1.91 1.70 -25.88
C ALA A 74 1.65 0.81 -27.10
N LYS A 75 0.93 1.33 -28.12
CA LYS A 75 0.67 0.59 -29.36
C LYS A 75 1.95 0.33 -30.14
N GLU A 76 2.82 1.33 -30.22
CA GLU A 76 4.09 1.25 -30.94
C GLU A 76 5.04 0.25 -30.28
N TYR A 77 5.00 0.16 -28.95
CA TYR A 77 5.80 -0.79 -28.19
C TYR A 77 5.25 -2.23 -28.26
N ASP A 78 3.99 -2.44 -27.88
CA ASP A 78 3.29 -3.73 -28.01
C ASP A 78 1.76 -3.52 -28.03
N PRO A 79 1.04 -3.93 -29.11
CA PRO A 79 -0.42 -3.82 -29.19
C PRO A 79 -1.18 -4.44 -28.01
N ARG A 80 -0.64 -5.48 -27.36
CA ARG A 80 -1.27 -6.12 -26.19
C ARG A 80 -1.22 -5.21 -24.96
N ILE A 81 -0.13 -4.46 -24.78
CA ILE A 81 0.02 -3.48 -23.70
C ILE A 81 -0.95 -2.32 -23.91
N ARG A 82 -1.15 -1.86 -25.16
CA ARG A 82 -2.20 -0.88 -25.46
C ARG A 82 -3.57 -1.36 -25.00
N ASN A 83 -3.96 -2.60 -25.34
CA ASN A 83 -5.27 -3.13 -24.98
C ASN A 83 -5.45 -3.20 -23.46
N LEU A 84 -4.41 -3.66 -22.75
CA LEU A 84 -4.38 -3.71 -21.29
C LEU A 84 -4.58 -2.33 -20.65
N LEU A 85 -3.78 -1.35 -21.08
CA LEU A 85 -3.83 0.01 -20.56
C LEU A 85 -5.14 0.71 -20.91
N GLN A 86 -5.64 0.51 -22.14
CA GLN A 86 -6.93 1.05 -22.56
C GLN A 86 -8.03 0.53 -21.65
N PHE A 87 -8.10 -0.79 -21.45
CA PHE A 87 -9.09 -1.38 -20.57
C PHE A 87 -8.96 -0.85 -19.14
N ALA A 88 -7.74 -0.74 -18.61
CA ALA A 88 -7.49 -0.19 -17.27
C ALA A 88 -7.98 1.27 -17.12
N PHE A 89 -7.66 2.16 -18.06
CA PHE A 89 -8.05 3.56 -18.00
C PHE A 89 -9.58 3.76 -18.01
N TYR A 90 -10.31 2.95 -18.78
CA TYR A 90 -11.76 3.14 -18.95
C TYR A 90 -12.63 2.32 -17.98
N THR A 91 -12.08 1.29 -17.34
CA THR A 91 -12.83 0.47 -16.36
C THR A 91 -12.51 0.79 -14.91
N GLY A 92 -11.35 1.39 -14.64
CA GLY A 92 -10.91 1.69 -13.28
C GLY A 92 -10.61 0.44 -12.43
N LEU A 93 -10.44 -0.73 -13.06
CA LEU A 93 -10.09 -1.96 -12.35
C LEU A 93 -8.73 -1.85 -11.66
N ARG A 94 -8.61 -2.52 -10.51
CA ARG A 94 -7.31 -2.68 -9.84
C ARG A 94 -6.40 -3.56 -10.71
N THR A 95 -5.09 -3.35 -10.58
CA THR A 95 -4.09 -4.14 -11.30
C THR A 95 -4.29 -5.65 -11.09
N SER A 96 -4.62 -6.10 -9.88
CA SER A 96 -4.90 -7.52 -9.60
C SER A 96 -6.15 -8.05 -10.29
N GLU A 97 -7.18 -7.23 -10.45
CA GLU A 97 -8.42 -7.58 -11.15
C GLU A 97 -8.15 -7.67 -12.65
N LEU A 98 -7.39 -6.71 -13.19
CA LEU A 98 -7.00 -6.65 -14.60
C LEU A 98 -6.22 -7.90 -15.06
N PHE A 99 -5.25 -8.35 -14.27
CA PHE A 99 -4.49 -9.57 -14.58
C PHE A 99 -5.22 -10.87 -14.19
N GLY A 100 -6.31 -10.78 -13.42
CA GLY A 100 -7.13 -11.92 -13.02
C GLY A 100 -8.21 -12.30 -14.05
N LEU A 101 -8.34 -11.53 -15.14
CA LEU A 101 -9.30 -11.80 -16.21
C LEU A 101 -8.88 -13.07 -16.97
N LYS A 102 -9.81 -14.02 -17.10
CA LYS A 102 -9.66 -15.29 -17.83
C LYS A 102 -10.44 -15.27 -19.13
#